data_AF-A0A1F3NT26-F1
#
_entry.id   AF-A0A1F3NT26-F1
#
_cell.length_a   1.000
_cell.length_b   1.000
_cell.length_c   1.000
_cell.angle_alpha   90.00
_cell.angle_beta   90.00
_cell.angle_gamma   90.00
#
_symmetry.space_group_name_H-M   'P 1'
#
loop_
_entity.id
_entity.type
_entity.pdbx_description
1 polymer ?
#
loop_
_entity_poly.entity_id
_entity_poly.type
_entity_poly.pdbx_seq_one_letter_code
_entity_poly.pdbx_strand_id
1 'polypeptide(L)'
;MKKPLLITIIILVLVLALPFINFLRWSFQEKMPIEIVILDKTVPTLERINHKSLIWVLNNGRFVKKEKKNSYSFRKDYYGFAPTRPLKDRGNTENEYHLSEMLDLPEKADAVYFADTYGVFFNDWYAGVNKSRRSRKIYGGLNNTDYLLVNEMKNRNKLIILEYNSFDYPTPAFESFRTQEKLGITFSGWSGKYFEKLDSTAKNFPVWMTAMYRKEYKKPWTFTKPGIVLLSEKSIIVMEEGTHLTNGLPFIITDEANCEKYGVPESVAFNKWFDIIDPLQSNVISRFHFETTAIGDTLLSGKMLMKDFPAVIQEPSSQRIYYFSGDFASNQVNFCASRIKGFDKLKGILYSDKPDDTRRFFWLYYKPLLNKILTDYYTSLNELK
;
A
#
# COMPACT_ATOMS: atom_id res chain seq x y z
N MET A 1 29.97 -35.96 -27.60
CA MET A 1 28.99 -34.85 -27.73
C MET A 1 29.70 -33.63 -28.30
N LYS A 2 29.12 -32.94 -29.28
CA LYS A 2 29.72 -31.71 -29.84
C LYS A 2 29.93 -30.71 -28.69
N LYS A 3 31.15 -30.20 -28.50
CA LYS A 3 31.51 -29.20 -27.45
C LYS A 3 30.45 -28.11 -27.24
N PRO A 4 29.82 -27.51 -28.28
CA PRO A 4 28.75 -26.53 -28.07
C PRO A 4 27.49 -27.10 -27.39
N LEU A 5 27.10 -28.35 -27.69
CA LEU A 5 25.94 -28.99 -27.07
C LEU A 5 26.16 -29.20 -25.56
N LEU A 6 27.36 -29.60 -25.17
CA LEU A 6 27.73 -29.78 -23.77
C LEU A 6 27.69 -28.44 -23.01
N ILE A 7 28.23 -27.37 -23.61
CA ILE A 7 28.20 -26.02 -23.04
C ILE A 7 26.76 -25.53 -22.87
N THR A 8 25.90 -25.71 -23.88
CA THR A 8 24.48 -25.32 -23.79
C THR A 8 23.75 -26.09 -22.68
N ILE A 9 24.01 -27.40 -22.55
CA ILE A 9 23.42 -28.22 -21.47
C ILE A 9 23.89 -27.73 -20.10
N ILE A 10 25.18 -27.44 -19.94
CA ILE A 10 25.74 -26.93 -18.67
C ILE A 10 25.10 -25.59 -18.29
N ILE A 11 24.97 -24.65 -19.24
CA ILE A 11 24.33 -23.36 -19.02
C ILE A 11 22.86 -23.56 -18.61
N LEU A 12 22.12 -24.44 -19.30
CA LEU A 12 20.72 -24.73 -18.99
C LEU A 12 20.57 -25.32 -17.58
N VAL A 13 21.42 -26.27 -17.20
CA VAL A 13 21.44 -26.86 -15.86
C VAL A 13 21.73 -25.80 -14.81
N LEU A 14 22.69 -24.89 -15.04
CA LEU A 14 22.99 -23.79 -14.10
C LEU A 14 21.81 -22.82 -13.95
N VAL A 15 21.16 -22.45 -15.06
CA VAL A 15 19.98 -21.56 -15.05
C VAL A 15 18.80 -22.19 -14.30
N LEU A 16 18.61 -23.51 -14.38
CA LEU A 16 17.55 -24.22 -13.65
C LEU A 16 17.94 -24.56 -12.19
N ALA A 17 19.21 -24.83 -11.92
CA ALA A 17 19.71 -25.16 -10.59
C ALA A 17 19.67 -23.95 -9.66
N LEU A 18 19.97 -22.75 -10.15
CA LEU A 18 20.01 -21.53 -9.34
C LEU A 18 18.67 -21.20 -8.65
N PRO A 19 17.50 -21.16 -9.32
CA PRO A 19 16.22 -20.96 -8.64
C PRO A 19 15.88 -22.13 -7.69
N PHE A 20 16.27 -23.36 -8.03
CA PHE A 20 16.04 -24.52 -7.16
C PHE A 20 16.87 -24.45 -5.86
N ILE A 21 18.16 -24.13 -5.94
CA ILE A 21 19.03 -23.93 -4.77
C ILE A 21 18.48 -22.80 -3.89
N ASN A 22 18.06 -21.68 -4.49
CA ASN A 22 17.50 -20.57 -3.74
C ASN A 22 16.12 -20.88 -3.11
N PHE A 23 15.34 -21.77 -3.74
CA PHE A 23 14.12 -22.32 -3.15
C PHE A 23 14.43 -23.25 -1.95
N LEU A 24 15.45 -24.09 -2.03
CA LEU A 24 15.91 -24.90 -0.90
C LEU A 24 16.40 -24.01 0.25
N ARG A 25 17.22 -23.00 -0.05
CA ARG A 25 17.69 -22.03 0.96
C ARG A 25 16.56 -21.28 1.64
N TRP A 26 15.50 -20.93 0.90
CA TRP A 26 14.28 -20.36 1.49
C TRP A 26 13.53 -21.38 2.36
N SER A 27 13.46 -22.64 1.93
CA SER A 27 12.76 -23.70 2.64
C SER A 27 13.38 -24.01 4.01
N PHE A 28 14.72 -23.97 4.10
CA PHE A 28 15.51 -24.13 5.32
C PHE A 28 15.66 -22.86 6.16
N GLN A 29 15.19 -21.71 5.68
CA GLN A 29 15.18 -20.49 6.50
C GLN A 29 14.24 -20.67 7.69
N GLU A 30 14.70 -20.20 8.84
CA GLU A 30 13.95 -20.23 10.09
C GLU A 30 12.57 -19.60 9.92
N LYS A 31 11.57 -20.25 10.51
CA LYS A 31 10.19 -19.78 10.51
C LYS A 31 10.02 -18.85 11.70
N MET A 32 9.48 -17.65 11.47
CA MET A 32 9.13 -16.68 12.51
C MET A 32 7.62 -16.76 12.75
N PRO A 33 7.14 -17.48 13.79
CA PRO A 33 5.70 -17.62 14.03
C PRO A 33 5.14 -16.33 14.62
N ILE A 34 4.32 -15.63 13.85
CA ILE A 34 3.66 -14.38 14.23
C ILE A 34 2.24 -14.40 13.66
N GLU A 35 1.24 -14.14 14.50
CA GLU A 35 -0.17 -14.16 14.09
C GLU A 35 -0.62 -12.76 13.67
N ILE A 36 -0.69 -12.54 12.35
CA ILE A 36 -1.06 -11.26 11.74
C ILE A 36 -2.51 -11.33 11.26
N VAL A 37 -3.36 -10.46 11.78
CA VAL A 37 -4.73 -10.24 11.28
C VAL A 37 -4.65 -9.23 10.15
N ILE A 38 -5.08 -9.63 8.96
CA ILE A 38 -5.00 -8.81 7.74
C ILE A 38 -6.41 -8.41 7.32
N LEU A 39 -6.66 -7.12 7.13
CA LEU A 39 -7.94 -6.58 6.66
C LEU A 39 -7.77 -5.95 5.28
N ASP A 40 -8.58 -6.41 4.32
CA ASP A 40 -8.72 -5.81 3.00
C ASP A 40 -10.19 -5.88 2.54
N LYS A 41 -10.84 -4.72 2.55
CA LYS A 41 -12.24 -4.57 2.14
C LYS A 41 -12.37 -4.25 0.64
N THR A 42 -11.27 -4.01 -0.07
CA THR A 42 -11.24 -3.54 -1.46
C THR A 42 -10.65 -4.63 -2.36
N VAL A 43 -11.40 -5.72 -2.53
CA VAL A 43 -10.96 -6.84 -3.38
C VAL A 43 -11.91 -7.04 -4.55
N PRO A 44 -11.83 -6.22 -5.61
CA PRO A 44 -12.73 -6.32 -6.75
C PRO A 44 -12.40 -7.47 -7.70
N THR A 45 -11.19 -8.06 -7.61
CA THR A 45 -10.71 -9.08 -8.55
C THR A 45 -10.07 -10.28 -7.85
N LEU A 46 -9.97 -11.41 -8.57
CA LEU A 46 -9.29 -12.61 -8.07
C LEU A 46 -7.78 -12.44 -7.88
N GLU A 47 -7.18 -11.38 -8.45
CA GLU A 47 -5.76 -11.09 -8.30
C GLU A 47 -5.41 -10.61 -6.89
N ARG A 48 -6.34 -9.90 -6.23
CA ARG A 48 -6.18 -9.37 -4.87
C ARG A 48 -4.95 -8.48 -4.72
N ILE A 49 -4.79 -7.56 -5.68
CA ILE A 49 -3.60 -6.74 -5.83
C ILE A 49 -3.28 -5.95 -4.54
N ASN A 50 -4.33 -5.50 -3.84
CA ASN A 50 -4.25 -4.63 -2.66
C ASN A 50 -3.54 -5.22 -1.44
N HIS A 51 -3.41 -6.54 -1.32
CA HIS A 51 -2.62 -7.15 -0.23
C HIS A 51 -1.70 -8.29 -0.69
N LYS A 52 -1.71 -8.68 -1.97
CA LYS A 52 -0.86 -9.77 -2.48
C LYS A 52 0.63 -9.50 -2.25
N SER A 53 1.05 -8.24 -2.31
CA SER A 53 2.45 -7.88 -2.10
C SER A 53 2.85 -7.89 -0.62
N LEU A 54 1.95 -7.54 0.31
CA LEU A 54 2.11 -7.80 1.75
C LEU A 54 2.40 -9.29 2.00
N ILE A 55 1.54 -10.18 1.48
CA ILE A 55 1.72 -11.63 1.67
C ILE A 55 2.98 -12.16 0.98
N TRP A 56 3.42 -11.51 -0.09
CA TRP A 56 4.72 -11.81 -0.71
C TRP A 56 5.85 -11.55 0.29
N VAL A 57 5.85 -10.39 0.98
CA VAL A 57 6.85 -10.03 1.99
C VAL A 57 6.80 -11.02 3.15
N LEU A 58 5.61 -11.35 3.67
CA LEU A 58 5.44 -12.33 4.75
C LEU A 58 6.07 -13.68 4.39
N ASN A 59 5.78 -14.18 3.19
CA ASN A 59 6.32 -15.45 2.72
C ASN A 59 7.83 -15.42 2.52
N ASN A 60 8.36 -14.35 1.92
CA ASN A 60 9.79 -14.23 1.67
C ASN A 60 10.58 -14.11 2.98
N GLY A 61 10.05 -13.34 3.94
CA GLY A 61 10.59 -13.19 5.29
C GLY A 61 10.43 -14.43 6.18
N ARG A 62 9.60 -15.41 5.80
CA ARG A 62 9.26 -16.60 6.61
C ARG A 62 8.46 -16.29 7.88
N PHE A 63 7.66 -15.24 7.84
CA PHE A 63 6.60 -15.01 8.81
C PHE A 63 5.47 -16.03 8.57
N VAL A 64 5.15 -16.83 9.58
CA VAL A 64 4.20 -17.94 9.49
C VAL A 64 3.15 -17.87 10.59
N LYS A 65 1.99 -18.46 10.36
CA LYS A 65 0.92 -18.56 11.37
C LYS A 65 1.39 -19.35 12.58
N LYS A 66 1.02 -18.92 13.79
CA LYS A 66 1.52 -19.51 15.04
C LYS A 66 1.16 -20.98 15.20
N GLU A 67 -0.12 -21.31 15.01
CA GLU A 67 -0.64 -22.65 15.27
C GLU A 67 -0.09 -23.70 14.28
N LYS A 68 -0.26 -23.44 12.99
CA LYS A 68 0.07 -24.42 11.93
C LYS A 68 1.49 -24.29 11.40
N LYS A 69 2.22 -23.22 11.75
CA LYS A 69 3.57 -22.89 11.24
C LYS A 69 3.67 -22.96 9.72
N ASN A 70 2.58 -22.62 9.03
CA ASN A 70 2.48 -22.58 7.58
C ASN A 70 2.46 -21.13 7.07
N SER A 71 2.88 -20.98 5.83
CA SER A 71 2.86 -19.73 5.08
C SER A 71 1.48 -19.08 5.01
N TYR A 72 1.46 -17.75 5.03
CA TYR A 72 0.27 -16.96 4.71
C TYR A 72 -0.13 -17.09 3.24
N SER A 73 -1.43 -17.06 2.99
CA SER A 73 -2.07 -17.15 1.68
C SER A 73 -2.91 -15.91 1.40
N PHE A 74 -2.53 -15.15 0.37
CA PHE A 74 -3.28 -13.99 -0.11
C PHE A 74 -4.70 -14.33 -0.58
N ARG A 75 -5.06 -15.61 -0.75
CA ARG A 75 -6.41 -16.00 -1.14
C ARG A 75 -7.35 -16.27 0.03
N LYS A 76 -6.81 -16.47 1.23
CA LYS A 76 -7.54 -17.08 2.36
C LYS A 76 -7.32 -16.36 3.68
N ASP A 77 -6.11 -15.87 3.92
CA ASP A 77 -5.68 -15.39 5.23
C ASP A 77 -5.87 -13.86 5.31
N TYR A 78 -7.12 -13.40 5.11
CA TYR A 78 -7.52 -12.02 5.30
C TYR A 78 -9.03 -11.92 5.61
N TYR A 79 -9.41 -10.84 6.29
CA TYR A 79 -10.78 -10.42 6.50
C TYR A 79 -11.18 -9.35 5.48
N GLY A 80 -12.44 -9.34 5.08
CA GLY A 80 -13.04 -8.40 4.15
C GLY A 80 -13.75 -9.13 3.02
N PHE A 81 -13.63 -8.58 1.81
CA PHE A 81 -14.44 -8.97 0.67
C PHE A 81 -13.70 -9.90 -0.29
N ALA A 82 -14.40 -10.79 -0.99
CA ALA A 82 -13.80 -11.63 -2.03
C ALA A 82 -14.77 -11.97 -3.18
N PRO A 83 -14.32 -11.92 -4.45
CA PRO A 83 -15.10 -12.43 -5.58
C PRO A 83 -15.14 -13.96 -5.61
N THR A 84 -16.32 -14.51 -5.95
CA THR A 84 -16.51 -15.94 -6.22
C THR A 84 -16.43 -16.27 -7.70
N ARG A 85 -16.29 -17.57 -8.00
CA ARG A 85 -16.33 -18.08 -9.37
C ARG A 85 -17.70 -18.68 -9.67
N PRO A 86 -18.17 -18.61 -10.93
CA PRO A 86 -17.52 -17.92 -12.07
C PRO A 86 -17.74 -16.40 -12.03
N LEU A 87 -16.75 -15.61 -12.48
CA LEU A 87 -16.78 -14.14 -12.39
C LEU A 87 -17.98 -13.48 -13.10
N LYS A 88 -18.53 -14.17 -14.12
CA LYS A 88 -19.72 -13.72 -14.85
C LYS A 88 -20.95 -13.55 -13.94
N ASP A 89 -21.04 -14.32 -12.87
CA ASP A 89 -22.19 -14.31 -11.95
C ASP A 89 -22.08 -13.17 -10.93
N ARG A 90 -20.93 -12.47 -10.87
CA ARG A 90 -20.68 -11.35 -9.94
C ARG A 90 -20.98 -11.71 -8.48
N GLY A 91 -20.78 -12.99 -8.12
CA GLY A 91 -20.92 -13.45 -6.75
C GLY A 91 -19.74 -13.02 -5.87
N ASN A 92 -20.00 -12.89 -4.57
CA ASN A 92 -19.03 -12.50 -3.56
C ASN A 92 -19.19 -13.32 -2.28
N THR A 93 -18.17 -13.24 -1.43
CA THR A 93 -18.16 -13.73 -0.06
C THR A 93 -17.48 -12.70 0.82
N GLU A 94 -17.95 -12.60 2.06
CA GLU A 94 -17.39 -11.72 3.07
C GLU A 94 -16.86 -12.58 4.22
N ASN A 95 -15.66 -12.27 4.69
CA ASN A 95 -15.07 -12.87 5.88
C ASN A 95 -14.84 -11.74 6.88
N GLU A 96 -15.67 -11.65 7.90
CA GLU A 96 -15.61 -10.55 8.88
C GLU A 96 -15.32 -11.10 10.27
N TYR A 97 -14.61 -10.31 11.06
CA TYR A 97 -14.60 -10.52 12.51
C TYR A 97 -15.79 -9.78 13.12
N HIS A 98 -16.39 -10.38 14.14
CA HIS A 98 -17.57 -9.85 14.81
C HIS A 98 -17.21 -9.20 16.15
N LEU A 99 -18.13 -8.36 16.66
CA LEU A 99 -17.95 -7.70 17.95
C LEU A 99 -17.71 -8.69 19.11
N SER A 100 -18.32 -9.88 19.04
CA SER A 100 -18.12 -10.96 20.02
C SER A 100 -16.68 -11.47 20.08
N GLU A 101 -15.88 -11.26 19.03
CA GLU A 101 -14.49 -11.70 18.96
C GLU A 101 -13.49 -10.64 19.44
N MET A 102 -13.94 -9.44 19.83
CA MET A 102 -13.05 -8.33 20.22
C MET A 102 -12.30 -8.54 21.54
N LEU A 103 -12.58 -9.62 22.27
CA LEU A 103 -11.77 -10.04 23.42
C LEU A 103 -10.72 -11.08 23.03
N ASP A 104 -11.09 -12.05 22.19
CA ASP A 104 -10.25 -13.22 21.84
C ASP A 104 -9.31 -12.94 20.66
N LEU A 105 -9.77 -12.21 19.63
CA LEU A 105 -8.99 -11.93 18.44
C LEU A 105 -7.75 -11.08 18.77
N PRO A 106 -7.86 -9.96 19.51
CA PRO A 106 -6.70 -9.18 19.91
C PRO A 106 -5.81 -9.91 20.91
N GLU A 107 -6.30 -10.95 21.60
CA GLU A 107 -5.46 -11.78 22.48
C GLU A 107 -4.55 -12.71 21.66
N LYS A 108 -5.12 -13.38 20.65
CA LYS A 108 -4.40 -14.33 19.80
C LYS A 108 -3.48 -13.68 18.78
N ALA A 109 -3.89 -12.54 18.21
CA ALA A 109 -3.13 -11.80 17.21
C ALA A 109 -1.89 -11.16 17.84
N ASP A 110 -0.76 -11.13 17.14
CA ASP A 110 0.40 -10.32 17.50
C ASP A 110 0.41 -8.99 16.78
N ALA A 111 -0.15 -8.94 15.58
CA ALA A 111 -0.16 -7.75 14.74
C ALA A 111 -1.47 -7.62 13.96
N VAL A 112 -1.86 -6.40 13.63
CA VAL A 112 -2.91 -6.10 12.66
C VAL A 112 -2.33 -5.30 11.48
N TYR A 113 -2.79 -5.64 10.27
CA TYR A 113 -2.46 -4.94 9.03
C TYR A 113 -3.72 -4.60 8.26
N PHE A 114 -4.02 -3.32 8.09
CA PHE A 114 -5.15 -2.89 7.27
C PHE A 114 -4.60 -2.40 5.94
N ALA A 115 -4.82 -3.19 4.89
CA ALA A 115 -4.28 -2.92 3.57
C ALA A 115 -5.14 -1.93 2.79
N ASP A 116 -6.46 -2.07 2.85
CA ASP A 116 -7.40 -1.14 2.21
C ASP A 116 -8.78 -1.29 2.85
N THR A 117 -9.40 -0.18 3.23
CA THR A 117 -10.74 -0.17 3.85
C THR A 117 -11.81 0.51 3.00
N TYR A 118 -11.49 1.04 1.82
CA TYR A 118 -12.42 1.81 0.99
C TYR A 118 -13.67 1.02 0.61
N GLY A 119 -13.49 -0.18 0.07
CA GLY A 119 -14.57 -1.10 -0.23
C GLY A 119 -14.88 -1.31 -1.70
N VAL A 120 -16.01 -1.97 -1.92
CA VAL A 120 -16.52 -2.31 -3.24
C VAL A 120 -17.82 -1.57 -3.49
N PHE A 121 -17.91 -0.96 -4.65
CA PHE A 121 -19.05 -0.14 -5.05
C PHE A 121 -19.77 -0.69 -6.27
N PHE A 122 -21.04 -0.30 -6.43
CA PHE A 122 -21.92 -0.84 -7.46
C PHE A 122 -21.34 -0.70 -8.87
N ASN A 123 -20.79 0.46 -9.23
CA ASN A 123 -20.26 0.69 -10.58
C ASN A 123 -18.95 -0.08 -10.85
N ASP A 124 -18.17 -0.34 -9.80
CA ASP A 124 -16.93 -1.12 -9.89
C ASP A 124 -17.25 -2.62 -10.02
N TRP A 125 -18.31 -3.06 -9.33
CA TRP A 125 -18.72 -4.46 -9.27
C TRP A 125 -19.60 -4.88 -10.45
N TYR A 126 -20.65 -4.12 -10.72
CA TYR A 126 -21.54 -4.25 -11.87
C TYR A 126 -21.19 -3.11 -12.82
N ALA A 127 -20.37 -3.39 -13.84
CA ALA A 127 -19.88 -2.38 -14.77
C ALA A 127 -21.02 -1.50 -15.30
N GLY A 128 -21.17 -0.32 -14.71
CA GLY A 128 -22.27 0.60 -14.96
C GLY A 128 -21.95 1.53 -16.12
N VAL A 129 -22.99 2.02 -16.80
CA VAL A 129 -22.87 3.01 -17.89
C VAL A 129 -22.41 4.38 -17.35
N ASN A 130 -22.67 4.67 -16.07
CA ASN A 130 -22.31 5.93 -15.43
C ASN A 130 -21.02 5.79 -14.59
N LYS A 131 -19.92 6.38 -15.02
CA LYS A 131 -18.63 6.42 -14.28
C LYS A 131 -18.55 7.66 -13.38
N SER A 132 -19.53 7.85 -12.51
CA SER A 132 -19.52 8.92 -11.50
C SER A 132 -18.45 8.66 -10.44
N ARG A 133 -17.94 9.72 -9.79
CA ARG A 133 -16.94 9.62 -8.70
C ARG A 133 -17.42 8.77 -7.52
N ARG A 134 -18.69 8.92 -7.12
CA ARG A 134 -19.34 8.13 -6.07
C ARG A 134 -20.39 7.24 -6.70
N SER A 135 -20.55 6.03 -6.18
CA SER A 135 -21.67 5.14 -6.50
C SER A 135 -22.16 4.45 -5.22
N ARG A 136 -23.23 3.64 -5.31
CA ARG A 136 -23.79 3.00 -4.12
C ARG A 136 -22.77 2.00 -3.55
N LYS A 137 -22.42 2.14 -2.28
CA LYS A 137 -21.57 1.19 -1.55
C LYS A 137 -22.24 -0.18 -1.50
N ILE A 138 -21.49 -1.23 -1.82
CA ILE A 138 -21.85 -2.62 -1.55
C ILE A 138 -21.24 -3.02 -0.22
N TYR A 139 -19.93 -2.81 -0.07
CA TYR A 139 -19.14 -3.21 1.09
C TYR A 139 -18.05 -2.17 1.38
N GLY A 140 -17.57 -2.10 2.63
CA GLY A 140 -16.40 -1.33 3.02
C GLY A 140 -16.67 -0.08 3.86
N GLY A 141 -15.64 0.74 3.98
CA GLY A 141 -15.47 1.75 5.03
C GLY A 141 -14.92 1.12 6.31
N LEU A 142 -14.08 1.87 7.01
CA LEU A 142 -13.72 1.58 8.38
C LEU A 142 -14.98 1.73 9.25
N ASN A 143 -15.25 0.75 10.11
CA ASN A 143 -16.42 0.66 10.96
C ASN A 143 -16.03 0.59 12.45
N ASN A 144 -17.03 0.60 13.33
CA ASN A 144 -16.79 0.56 14.78
C ASN A 144 -16.03 -0.69 15.23
N THR A 145 -16.28 -1.87 14.64
CA THR A 145 -15.56 -3.09 14.99
C THR A 145 -14.09 -2.99 14.62
N ASP A 146 -13.78 -2.40 13.46
CA ASP A 146 -12.39 -2.16 13.04
C ASP A 146 -11.67 -1.20 14.01
N TYR A 147 -12.33 -0.11 14.41
CA TYR A 147 -11.81 0.81 15.42
C TYR A 147 -11.57 0.10 16.76
N LEU A 148 -12.51 -0.73 17.21
CA LEU A 148 -12.36 -1.47 18.46
C LEU A 148 -11.17 -2.43 18.40
N LEU A 149 -10.94 -3.09 17.27
CA LEU A 149 -9.75 -3.91 17.05
C LEU A 149 -8.46 -3.08 17.16
N VAL A 150 -8.39 -1.92 16.49
CA VAL A 150 -7.24 -0.99 16.61
C VAL A 150 -7.02 -0.56 18.06
N ASN A 151 -8.10 -0.22 18.77
CA ASN A 151 -8.04 0.21 20.16
C ASN A 151 -7.54 -0.91 21.08
N GLU A 152 -8.05 -2.13 20.94
CA GLU A 152 -7.61 -3.29 21.73
C GLU A 152 -6.17 -3.68 21.45
N MET A 153 -5.75 -3.69 20.18
CA MET A 153 -4.36 -3.95 19.81
C MET A 153 -3.41 -2.90 20.40
N LYS A 154 -3.81 -1.62 20.37
CA LYS A 154 -3.04 -0.53 20.97
C LYS A 154 -2.93 -0.68 22.49
N ASN A 155 -4.03 -0.96 23.17
CA ASN A 155 -4.06 -1.15 24.62
C ASN A 155 -3.21 -2.33 25.08
N ARG A 156 -3.09 -3.37 24.24
CA ARG A 156 -2.23 -4.55 24.48
C ARG A 156 -0.80 -4.36 23.98
N ASN A 157 -0.43 -3.15 23.57
CA ASN A 157 0.89 -2.80 23.05
C ASN A 157 1.33 -3.69 21.87
N LYS A 158 0.41 -4.01 20.95
CA LYS A 158 0.67 -4.88 19.79
C LYS A 158 0.95 -4.07 18.53
N LEU A 159 1.55 -4.71 17.54
CA LEU A 159 1.90 -4.07 16.27
C LEU A 159 0.63 -3.71 15.47
N ILE A 160 0.53 -2.46 15.06
CA ILE A 160 -0.55 -1.95 14.21
C ILE A 160 0.09 -1.30 12.98
N ILE A 161 -0.36 -1.71 11.80
CA ILE A 161 -0.03 -1.06 10.53
C ILE A 161 -1.34 -0.76 9.79
N LEU A 162 -1.63 0.52 9.56
CA LEU A 162 -2.73 0.96 8.70
C LEU A 162 -2.17 1.63 7.44
N GLU A 163 -2.74 1.32 6.27
CA GLU A 163 -2.46 2.06 5.03
C GLU A 163 -3.49 3.15 4.76
N TYR A 164 -3.25 3.90 3.68
CA TYR A 164 -4.12 4.92 3.12
C TYR A 164 -5.57 4.41 2.90
N ASN A 165 -6.47 5.36 2.58
CA ASN A 165 -7.84 5.03 2.16
C ASN A 165 -8.75 4.52 3.29
N SER A 166 -8.54 5.03 4.50
CA SER A 166 -9.33 4.67 5.69
C SER A 166 -10.18 5.78 6.28
N PHE A 167 -9.91 7.04 5.97
CA PHE A 167 -10.49 8.17 6.72
C PHE A 167 -11.56 8.97 5.98
N ASP A 168 -11.61 8.90 4.65
CA ASP A 168 -12.65 9.55 3.83
C ASP A 168 -13.79 8.57 3.52
N TYR A 169 -14.78 9.05 2.76
CA TYR A 169 -15.86 8.24 2.22
C TYR A 169 -15.33 6.91 1.65
N PRO A 170 -15.89 5.76 2.09
CA PRO A 170 -17.18 5.63 2.76
C PRO A 170 -17.11 5.38 4.29
N THR A 171 -16.00 5.70 4.94
CA THR A 171 -15.87 5.63 6.40
C THR A 171 -16.73 6.71 7.08
N PRO A 172 -17.54 6.38 8.11
CA PRO A 172 -18.26 7.39 8.89
C PRO A 172 -17.30 8.34 9.62
N ALA A 173 -17.63 9.63 9.66
CA ALA A 173 -16.77 10.67 10.22
C ALA A 173 -16.34 10.40 11.68
N PHE A 174 -17.23 9.85 12.49
CA PHE A 174 -16.93 9.49 13.89
C PHE A 174 -15.87 8.39 14.00
N GLU A 175 -15.97 7.34 13.17
CA GLU A 175 -15.00 6.24 13.16
C GLU A 175 -13.65 6.69 12.61
N SER A 176 -13.67 7.54 11.60
CA SER A 176 -12.49 8.19 11.04
C SER A 176 -11.76 9.00 12.11
N PHE A 177 -12.46 9.90 12.81
CA PHE A 177 -11.88 10.76 13.84
C PHE A 177 -11.20 9.97 14.96
N ARG A 178 -11.91 9.01 15.58
CA ARG A 178 -11.34 8.24 16.69
C ARG A 178 -10.16 7.37 16.25
N THR A 179 -10.19 6.82 15.04
CA THR A 179 -9.07 6.03 14.51
C THR A 179 -7.84 6.92 14.29
N GLN A 180 -8.01 8.12 13.74
CA GLN A 180 -6.94 9.10 13.60
C GLN A 180 -6.33 9.48 14.96
N GLU A 181 -7.15 9.68 16.00
CA GLU A 181 -6.65 9.92 17.37
C GLU A 181 -5.81 8.74 17.90
N LYS A 182 -6.23 7.50 17.62
CA LYS A 182 -5.46 6.31 18.02
C LYS A 182 -4.14 6.18 17.28
N LEU A 183 -4.08 6.64 16.03
CA LEU A 183 -2.86 6.64 15.22
C LEU A 183 -1.97 7.86 15.49
N GLY A 184 -2.50 8.92 16.12
CA GLY A 184 -1.74 10.14 16.38
C GLY A 184 -1.50 10.96 15.12
N ILE A 185 -2.48 11.05 14.23
CA ILE A 185 -2.41 11.80 12.97
C ILE A 185 -3.67 12.65 12.75
N THR A 186 -3.63 13.55 11.78
CA THR A 186 -4.83 14.22 11.24
C THR A 186 -4.83 14.14 9.72
N PHE A 187 -5.92 13.63 9.13
CA PHE A 187 -6.13 13.62 7.69
C PHE A 187 -6.60 14.99 7.21
N SER A 188 -5.93 15.54 6.21
CA SER A 188 -6.23 16.89 5.69
C SER A 188 -7.53 16.98 4.89
N GLY A 189 -8.14 15.84 4.55
CA GLY A 189 -9.25 15.76 3.59
C GLY A 189 -8.79 15.73 2.13
N TRP A 190 -7.48 15.68 1.86
CA TRP A 190 -6.92 15.60 0.53
C TRP A 190 -6.22 14.26 0.29
N SER A 191 -6.54 13.65 -0.84
CA SER A 191 -5.82 12.49 -1.39
C SER A 191 -5.35 12.83 -2.79
N GLY A 192 -4.26 12.23 -3.24
CA GLY A 192 -3.66 12.51 -4.54
C GLY A 192 -3.21 11.26 -5.27
N LYS A 193 -2.98 11.43 -6.58
CA LYS A 193 -2.43 10.39 -7.44
C LYS A 193 -1.67 10.99 -8.62
N TYR A 194 -0.59 10.31 -8.99
CA TYR A 194 0.14 10.54 -10.23
C TYR A 194 -0.59 9.95 -11.45
N PHE A 195 -0.53 10.67 -12.56
CA PHE A 195 -0.98 10.25 -13.88
C PHE A 195 0.17 10.36 -14.86
N GLU A 196 0.48 9.26 -15.56
CA GLU A 196 1.45 9.26 -16.64
C GLU A 196 1.05 10.21 -17.78
N LYS A 197 -0.26 10.36 -18.00
CA LYS A 197 -0.84 11.35 -18.91
C LYS A 197 -2.13 11.89 -18.31
N LEU A 198 -2.21 13.22 -18.20
CA LEU A 198 -3.44 13.92 -17.82
C LEU A 198 -4.41 14.09 -19.00
N ASP A 199 -4.10 13.50 -20.16
CA ASP A 199 -4.96 13.50 -21.34
C ASP A 199 -6.30 12.80 -21.06
N SER A 200 -7.39 13.57 -21.09
CA SER A 200 -8.75 13.07 -20.83
C SER A 200 -9.27 12.06 -21.86
N THR A 201 -8.62 11.95 -23.03
CA THR A 201 -8.95 10.97 -24.06
C THR A 201 -8.26 9.62 -23.85
N ALA A 202 -7.31 9.55 -22.91
CA ALA A 202 -6.58 8.33 -22.61
C ALA A 202 -7.50 7.22 -22.08
N LYS A 203 -7.15 5.98 -22.44
CA LYS A 203 -7.87 4.79 -21.97
C LYS A 203 -7.83 4.74 -20.43
N ASN A 204 -9.00 4.52 -19.82
CA ASN A 204 -9.20 4.46 -18.36
C ASN A 204 -8.99 5.79 -17.59
N PHE A 205 -8.92 6.94 -18.26
CA PHE A 205 -8.90 8.22 -17.57
C PHE A 205 -10.22 8.48 -16.83
N PRO A 206 -10.22 8.96 -15.56
CA PRO A 206 -11.44 9.25 -14.81
C PRO A 206 -12.10 10.55 -15.29
N VAL A 207 -12.95 10.48 -16.32
CA VAL A 207 -13.56 11.64 -17.00
C VAL A 207 -14.29 12.59 -16.03
N TRP A 208 -14.82 12.10 -14.91
CA TRP A 208 -15.46 12.94 -13.89
C TRP A 208 -14.53 14.01 -13.30
N MET A 209 -13.20 13.82 -13.33
CA MET A 209 -12.22 14.83 -12.90
C MET A 209 -12.31 16.09 -13.74
N THR A 210 -12.58 15.97 -15.05
CA THR A 210 -12.73 17.12 -15.95
C THR A 210 -13.93 17.98 -15.58
N ALA A 211 -15.02 17.35 -15.13
CA ALA A 211 -16.22 18.04 -14.66
C ALA A 211 -15.95 18.76 -13.33
N MET A 212 -15.23 18.13 -12.39
CA MET A 212 -14.79 18.78 -11.16
C MET A 212 -13.90 19.99 -11.44
N TYR A 213 -12.92 19.84 -12.33
CA TYR A 213 -12.00 20.92 -12.69
C TYR A 213 -12.74 22.11 -13.31
N ARG A 214 -13.64 21.84 -14.27
CA ARG A 214 -14.47 22.88 -14.90
C ARG A 214 -15.37 23.58 -13.87
N LYS A 215 -15.87 22.85 -12.87
CA LYS A 215 -16.70 23.41 -11.81
C LYS A 215 -15.89 24.36 -10.90
N GLU A 216 -14.70 23.95 -10.47
CA GLU A 216 -13.80 24.71 -9.58
C GLU A 216 -13.21 25.93 -10.29
N TYR A 217 -12.59 25.76 -11.46
CA TYR A 217 -11.79 26.80 -12.11
C TYR A 217 -12.51 27.55 -13.25
N LYS A 218 -13.71 27.12 -13.65
CA LYS A 218 -14.44 27.65 -14.81
C LYS A 218 -13.65 27.58 -16.13
N LYS A 219 -12.68 26.66 -16.21
CA LYS A 219 -11.81 26.46 -17.37
C LYS A 219 -12.01 25.07 -17.99
N PRO A 220 -11.79 24.91 -19.31
CA PRO A 220 -11.76 23.59 -19.93
C PRO A 220 -10.55 22.79 -19.43
N TRP A 221 -10.65 21.46 -19.52
CA TRP A 221 -9.51 20.58 -19.25
C TRP A 221 -8.61 20.53 -20.48
N THR A 222 -7.39 21.04 -20.36
CA THR A 222 -6.43 21.13 -21.47
C THR A 222 -5.11 20.40 -21.18
N PHE A 223 -5.04 19.67 -20.08
CA PHE A 223 -3.84 18.95 -19.65
C PHE A 223 -3.63 17.69 -20.49
N THR A 224 -2.38 17.39 -20.82
CA THR A 224 -1.98 16.25 -21.66
C THR A 224 -0.71 15.55 -21.17
N LYS A 225 0.15 16.25 -20.42
CA LYS A 225 1.45 15.75 -19.93
C LYS A 225 1.30 14.96 -18.62
N PRO A 226 2.37 14.31 -18.12
CA PRO A 226 2.37 13.72 -16.79
C PRO A 226 2.06 14.75 -15.71
N GLY A 227 1.55 14.29 -14.58
CA GLY A 227 1.30 15.18 -13.44
C GLY A 227 0.56 14.54 -12.29
N ILE A 228 0.24 15.37 -11.29
CA ILE A 228 -0.40 14.96 -10.04
C ILE A 228 -1.77 15.63 -9.96
N VAL A 229 -2.79 14.85 -9.61
CA VAL A 229 -4.13 15.37 -9.27
C VAL A 229 -4.34 15.18 -7.78
N LEU A 230 -4.64 16.26 -7.07
CA LEU A 230 -5.08 16.24 -5.68
C LEU A 230 -6.59 16.47 -5.63
N LEU A 231 -7.27 15.73 -4.77
CA LEU A 231 -8.71 15.71 -4.64
C LEU A 231 -9.10 15.84 -3.18
N SER A 232 -10.06 16.72 -2.92
CA SER A 232 -10.83 16.71 -1.68
C SER A 232 -12.30 16.39 -1.99
N GLU A 233 -13.17 16.44 -1.00
CA GLU A 233 -14.60 16.18 -1.22
C GLU A 233 -15.19 17.08 -2.33
N LYS A 234 -14.84 18.38 -2.33
CA LYS A 234 -15.46 19.37 -3.22
C LYS A 234 -14.50 20.06 -4.16
N SER A 235 -13.18 19.93 -3.95
CA SER A 235 -12.16 20.63 -4.73
C SER A 235 -11.20 19.67 -5.42
N ILE A 236 -10.52 20.21 -6.43
CA ILE A 236 -9.52 19.51 -7.23
C ILE A 236 -8.35 20.46 -7.50
N ILE A 237 -7.14 19.94 -7.44
CA ILE A 237 -5.92 20.63 -7.87
C ILE A 237 -5.28 19.74 -8.93
N VAL A 238 -4.89 20.33 -10.06
CA VAL A 238 -4.22 19.62 -11.15
C VAL A 238 -2.88 20.28 -11.37
N MET A 239 -1.81 19.51 -11.21
CA MET A 239 -0.44 19.96 -11.37
C MET A 239 0.20 19.19 -12.51
N GLU A 240 0.42 19.85 -13.64
CA GLU A 240 1.02 19.28 -14.84
C GLU A 240 2.53 19.58 -14.92
N GLU A 241 3.31 18.61 -15.37
CA GLU A 241 4.75 18.73 -15.62
C GLU A 241 5.07 19.81 -16.68
N GLY A 242 6.10 20.61 -16.39
CA GLY A 242 6.53 21.75 -17.18
C GLY A 242 5.76 23.04 -16.91
N THR A 243 4.65 22.98 -16.18
CA THR A 243 3.88 24.18 -15.78
C THR A 243 3.87 24.35 -14.27
N HIS A 244 3.42 23.33 -13.54
CA HIS A 244 3.28 23.35 -12.08
C HIS A 244 4.38 22.53 -11.42
N LEU A 245 4.80 21.44 -12.06
CA LEU A 245 5.83 20.53 -11.59
C LEU A 245 7.05 20.58 -12.51
N THR A 246 8.25 20.47 -11.95
CA THR A 246 9.47 20.22 -12.74
C THR A 246 9.57 18.75 -13.16
N ASN A 247 9.00 17.85 -12.35
CA ASN A 247 8.86 16.43 -12.62
C ASN A 247 7.46 15.96 -12.19
N GLY A 248 6.74 15.26 -13.07
CA GLY A 248 5.39 14.79 -12.77
C GLY A 248 5.32 13.76 -11.64
N LEU A 249 6.38 12.99 -11.39
CA LEU A 249 6.39 11.92 -10.39
C LEU A 249 6.66 12.45 -8.98
N PRO A 250 5.86 12.06 -7.97
CA PRO A 250 6.21 12.27 -6.58
C PRO A 250 7.28 11.27 -6.13
N PHE A 251 8.14 11.71 -5.21
CA PHE A 251 9.18 10.88 -4.60
C PHE A 251 8.89 10.68 -3.12
N ILE A 252 9.26 9.52 -2.59
CA ILE A 252 9.35 9.30 -1.13
C ILE A 252 10.80 9.53 -0.73
N ILE A 253 11.01 10.51 0.14
CA ILE A 253 12.31 10.91 0.69
C ILE A 253 12.43 10.40 2.13
N THR A 254 13.57 9.77 2.45
CA THR A 254 13.88 9.20 3.76
C THR A 254 15.22 9.73 4.23
N ASP A 255 15.31 10.13 5.51
CA ASP A 255 16.59 10.59 6.09
C ASP A 255 17.58 9.43 6.28
N GLU A 256 18.87 9.79 6.43
CA GLU A 256 19.97 8.83 6.53
C GLU A 256 19.79 7.81 7.67
N ALA A 257 19.35 8.25 8.85
CA ALA A 257 19.15 7.39 10.01
C ALA A 257 18.06 6.33 9.75
N ASN A 258 16.96 6.73 9.10
CA ASN A 258 15.88 5.83 8.72
C ASN A 258 16.26 4.95 7.52
N CYS A 259 17.08 5.43 6.59
CA CYS A 259 17.65 4.63 5.52
C CYS A 259 18.48 3.47 6.07
N GLU A 260 19.37 3.74 7.02
CA GLU A 260 20.18 2.71 7.68
C GLU A 260 19.31 1.74 8.49
N LYS A 261 18.37 2.27 9.30
CA LYS A 261 17.48 1.45 10.14
C LYS A 261 16.64 0.49 9.30
N TYR A 262 16.00 0.97 8.25
CA TYR A 262 15.02 0.20 7.46
C TYR A 262 15.60 -0.46 6.21
N GLY A 263 16.85 -0.14 5.83
CA GLY A 263 17.46 -0.64 4.61
C GLY A 263 16.76 -0.12 3.35
N VAL A 264 16.24 1.11 3.40
CA VAL A 264 15.52 1.77 2.30
C VAL A 264 16.40 2.87 1.67
N PRO A 265 16.22 3.22 0.38
CA PRO A 265 16.97 4.30 -0.24
C PRO A 265 16.51 5.67 0.27
N GLU A 266 17.38 6.68 0.11
CA GLU A 266 17.07 8.08 0.40
C GLU A 266 15.89 8.59 -0.43
N SER A 267 15.77 8.14 -1.68
CA SER A 267 14.70 8.54 -2.60
C SER A 267 14.19 7.37 -3.45
N VAL A 268 12.87 7.31 -3.64
CA VAL A 268 12.21 6.38 -4.55
C VAL A 268 10.95 7.00 -5.19
N ALA A 269 10.76 6.80 -6.50
CA ALA A 269 9.56 7.27 -7.18
C ALA A 269 8.31 6.50 -6.73
N PHE A 270 7.19 7.20 -6.60
CA PHE A 270 5.90 6.65 -6.21
C PHE A 270 4.81 7.07 -7.21
N ASN A 271 3.89 6.17 -7.56
CA ASN A 271 2.92 6.44 -8.64
C ASN A 271 1.48 6.05 -8.33
N LYS A 272 1.17 5.74 -7.07
CA LYS A 272 -0.16 5.29 -6.67
C LYS A 272 -0.88 6.37 -5.87
N TRP A 273 -2.00 6.00 -5.27
CA TRP A 273 -2.77 6.89 -4.41
C TRP A 273 -2.04 7.17 -3.10
N PHE A 274 -2.26 8.36 -2.56
CA PHE A 274 -1.77 8.76 -1.26
C PHE A 274 -2.73 9.75 -0.57
N ASP A 275 -2.67 9.80 0.74
CA ASP A 275 -3.34 10.73 1.63
C ASP A 275 -2.36 11.82 2.09
N ILE A 276 -2.82 13.06 2.19
CA ILE A 276 -2.06 14.14 2.81
C ILE A 276 -2.46 14.23 4.28
N ILE A 277 -1.50 14.05 5.18
CA ILE A 277 -1.73 14.02 6.62
C ILE A 277 -0.82 15.00 7.38
N ASP A 278 -1.26 15.38 8.57
CA ASP A 278 -0.43 15.99 9.62
C ASP A 278 0.02 14.88 10.59
N PRO A 279 1.33 14.76 10.87
CA PRO A 279 1.84 13.71 11.75
C PRO A 279 1.61 13.99 13.25
N LEU A 280 1.15 15.18 13.64
CA LEU A 280 1.06 15.63 15.03
C LEU A 280 2.41 15.44 15.77
N GLN A 281 2.44 14.56 16.78
CA GLN A 281 3.64 14.22 17.56
C GLN A 281 4.33 12.93 17.07
N SER A 282 3.84 12.33 15.99
CA SER A 282 4.39 11.08 15.46
C SER A 282 5.75 11.29 14.79
N ASN A 283 6.62 10.29 14.92
CA ASN A 283 7.89 10.26 14.23
C ASN A 283 7.63 10.07 12.74
N VAL A 284 8.19 10.92 11.89
CA VAL A 284 8.10 10.80 10.43
C VAL A 284 9.30 9.98 9.94
N ILE A 285 9.05 8.79 9.42
CA ILE A 285 10.10 7.92 8.86
C ILE A 285 10.46 8.39 7.45
N SER A 286 9.47 8.82 6.67
CA SER A 286 9.68 9.32 5.31
C SER A 286 8.59 10.29 4.90
N ARG A 287 8.88 11.08 3.87
CA ARG A 287 7.99 12.12 3.34
C ARG A 287 7.76 11.94 1.86
N PHE A 288 6.55 12.21 1.39
CA PHE A 288 6.33 12.53 -0.01
C PHE A 288 6.90 13.90 -0.31
N HIS A 289 7.54 14.03 -1.48
CA HIS A 289 8.09 15.25 -2.02
C HIS A 289 7.56 15.45 -3.44
N PHE A 290 6.99 16.63 -3.70
CA PHE A 290 6.65 17.08 -5.05
C PHE A 290 7.70 18.08 -5.54
N GLU A 291 8.29 17.79 -6.70
CA GLU A 291 9.19 18.73 -7.36
C GLU A 291 8.38 19.82 -8.08
N THR A 292 8.08 20.89 -7.36
CA THR A 292 7.22 21.99 -7.80
C THR A 292 8.01 23.15 -8.43
N THR A 293 7.34 23.86 -9.33
CA THR A 293 7.72 25.21 -9.76
C THR A 293 7.14 26.26 -8.80
N ALA A 294 7.53 27.53 -8.93
CA ALA A 294 6.92 28.62 -8.15
C ALA A 294 5.38 28.73 -8.34
N ILE A 295 4.88 28.40 -9.54
CA ILE A 295 3.43 28.35 -9.82
C ILE A 295 2.79 27.20 -9.05
N GLY A 296 3.44 26.03 -9.01
CA GLY A 296 3.01 24.87 -8.22
C GLY A 296 2.98 25.17 -6.72
N ASP A 297 4.02 25.82 -6.19
CA ASP A 297 4.10 26.24 -4.78
C ASP A 297 2.95 27.19 -4.41
N THR A 298 2.66 28.16 -5.28
CA THR A 298 1.54 29.10 -5.08
C THR A 298 0.20 28.36 -5.09
N LEU A 299 0.02 27.40 -6.00
CA LEU A 299 -1.20 26.62 -6.13
C LEU A 299 -1.48 25.74 -4.90
N LEU A 300 -0.44 25.10 -4.35
CA LEU A 300 -0.53 24.30 -3.12
C LEU A 300 -0.80 25.18 -1.89
N SER A 301 -0.04 26.27 -1.75
CA SER A 301 -0.17 27.20 -0.61
C SER A 301 -1.56 27.83 -0.55
N GLY A 302 -2.17 28.12 -1.71
CA GLY A 302 -3.54 28.63 -1.81
C GLY A 302 -4.62 27.68 -1.25
N LYS A 303 -4.27 26.42 -0.99
CA LYS A 303 -5.14 25.40 -0.36
C LYS A 303 -4.57 24.88 0.97
N MET A 304 -3.58 25.57 1.55
CA MET A 304 -2.88 25.19 2.78
C MET A 304 -2.21 23.81 2.68
N LEU A 305 -1.74 23.45 1.49
CA LEU A 305 -1.00 22.22 1.25
C LEU A 305 0.49 22.52 1.11
N MET A 306 1.31 21.58 1.57
CA MET A 306 2.75 21.62 1.40
C MET A 306 3.17 20.61 0.34
N LYS A 307 4.30 20.88 -0.33
CA LYS A 307 4.92 19.93 -1.26
C LYS A 307 5.61 18.75 -0.56
N ASP A 308 5.90 18.91 0.73
CA ASP A 308 6.51 17.93 1.60
C ASP A 308 5.57 17.52 2.73
N PHE A 309 5.13 16.27 2.76
CA PHE A 309 4.22 15.75 3.79
C PHE A 309 4.53 14.29 4.12
N PRO A 310 4.12 13.76 5.28
CA PRO A 310 4.51 12.41 5.69
C PRO A 310 4.03 11.31 4.73
N ALA A 311 4.92 10.37 4.41
CA ALA A 311 4.65 9.13 3.68
C ALA A 311 4.50 7.93 4.63
N VAL A 312 5.38 7.84 5.64
CA VAL A 312 5.32 6.84 6.69
C VAL A 312 5.53 7.53 8.04
N ILE A 313 4.63 7.26 8.98
CA ILE A 313 4.74 7.73 10.35
C ILE A 313 4.74 6.57 11.34
N GLN A 314 5.34 6.80 12.49
CA GLN A 314 5.44 5.87 13.60
C GLN A 314 5.08 6.59 14.90
N GLU A 315 4.23 5.97 15.70
CA GLU A 315 3.87 6.47 17.02
C GLU A 315 5.11 6.50 17.95
N PRO A 316 5.32 7.58 18.72
CA PRO A 316 6.63 7.84 19.34
C PRO A 316 6.90 7.03 20.60
N SER A 317 5.86 6.64 21.36
CA SER A 317 6.02 6.00 22.68
C SER A 317 6.32 4.51 22.56
N SER A 318 5.39 3.74 22.00
CA SER A 318 5.52 2.29 21.84
C SER A 318 6.34 1.90 20.62
N GLN A 319 6.42 2.79 19.61
CA GLN A 319 7.07 2.51 18.33
C GLN A 319 6.49 1.29 17.59
N ARG A 320 5.25 0.91 17.92
CA ARG A 320 4.54 -0.27 17.38
C ARG A 320 3.34 0.08 16.51
N ILE A 321 3.06 1.37 16.31
CA ILE A 321 1.92 1.81 15.50
C ILE A 321 2.47 2.60 14.32
N TYR A 322 2.12 2.15 13.12
CA TYR A 322 2.56 2.74 11.87
C TYR A 322 1.35 3.10 11.02
N TYR A 323 1.46 4.22 10.33
CA TYR A 323 0.52 4.58 9.27
C TYR A 323 1.30 4.88 7.98
N PHE A 324 0.91 4.20 6.90
CA PHE A 324 1.43 4.42 5.56
C PHE A 324 0.41 5.26 4.80
N SER A 325 0.75 6.51 4.52
CA SER A 325 -0.18 7.42 3.84
C SER A 325 -0.26 7.19 2.33
N GLY A 326 0.38 6.14 1.79
CA GLY A 326 0.25 5.73 0.39
C GLY A 326 -0.33 4.33 0.23
N ASP A 327 -0.77 4.05 -0.99
CA ASP A 327 -1.13 2.70 -1.48
C ASP A 327 0.10 1.82 -1.62
N PHE A 328 0.61 1.36 -0.50
CA PHE A 328 1.89 0.69 -0.43
C PHE A 328 1.74 -0.77 -0.83
N ALA A 329 0.68 -1.46 -0.44
CA ALA A 329 0.48 -2.87 -0.69
C ALA A 329 0.01 -3.25 -2.11
N SER A 330 -0.50 -2.32 -2.94
CA SER A 330 -0.98 -2.65 -4.31
C SER A 330 0.13 -2.79 -5.35
N ASN A 331 1.04 -3.75 -5.19
CA ASN A 331 2.14 -3.99 -6.15
C ASN A 331 1.92 -5.22 -7.01
N GLN A 332 2.24 -5.10 -8.30
CA GLN A 332 2.29 -6.25 -9.19
C GLN A 332 3.52 -7.10 -8.87
N VAL A 333 3.27 -8.26 -8.28
CA VAL A 333 4.32 -9.20 -7.89
C VAL A 333 4.04 -10.62 -8.40
N ASN A 334 5.09 -11.31 -8.83
CA ASN A 334 5.02 -12.74 -9.07
C ASN A 334 5.09 -13.47 -7.72
N PHE A 335 3.93 -13.95 -7.26
CA PHE A 335 3.80 -14.59 -5.95
C PHE A 335 4.64 -15.86 -5.80
N CYS A 336 4.86 -16.63 -6.88
CA CYS A 336 5.68 -17.85 -6.83
C CYS A 336 7.13 -17.54 -6.42
N ALA A 337 7.63 -16.37 -6.79
CA ALA A 337 8.98 -15.94 -6.45
C ALA A 337 9.17 -15.57 -4.97
N SER A 338 8.09 -15.45 -4.18
CA SER A 338 8.19 -15.21 -2.73
C SER A 338 8.96 -16.32 -2.00
N ARG A 339 8.99 -17.54 -2.57
CA ARG A 339 9.70 -18.70 -2.03
C ARG A 339 11.12 -18.87 -2.55
N ILE A 340 11.67 -17.87 -3.21
CA ILE A 340 13.03 -17.88 -3.76
C ILE A 340 13.87 -16.86 -2.97
N LYS A 341 14.87 -17.35 -2.22
CA LYS A 341 15.77 -16.47 -1.47
C LYS A 341 16.66 -15.68 -2.43
N GLY A 342 16.77 -14.36 -2.22
CA GLY A 342 17.61 -13.48 -3.04
C GLY A 342 17.01 -13.11 -4.41
N PHE A 343 15.75 -13.46 -4.69
CA PHE A 343 15.07 -13.08 -5.93
C PHE A 343 15.03 -11.56 -6.13
N ASP A 344 14.90 -10.81 -5.03
CA ASP A 344 14.96 -9.35 -4.95
C ASP A 344 16.29 -8.73 -5.41
N LYS A 345 17.37 -9.52 -5.50
CA LYS A 345 18.67 -9.04 -5.99
C LYS A 345 18.76 -9.02 -7.53
N LEU A 346 17.77 -9.56 -8.24
CA LEU A 346 17.74 -9.63 -9.70
C LEU A 346 17.28 -8.30 -10.32
N LYS A 347 18.01 -7.22 -10.05
CA LYS A 347 17.65 -5.83 -10.38
C LYS A 347 17.12 -5.71 -11.81
N GLY A 348 17.93 -6.04 -12.83
CA GLY A 348 17.57 -5.89 -14.25
C GLY A 348 16.37 -6.69 -14.75
N ILE A 349 15.84 -7.64 -13.97
CA ILE A 349 14.59 -8.36 -14.28
C ILE A 349 13.39 -7.67 -13.62
N LEU A 350 13.60 -7.13 -12.42
CA LEU A 350 12.54 -6.62 -11.54
C LEU A 350 12.24 -5.15 -11.78
N TYR A 351 13.26 -4.35 -12.05
CA TYR A 351 13.19 -2.92 -12.28
C TYR A 351 14.44 -2.45 -13.05
N SER A 352 14.35 -1.29 -13.67
CA SER A 352 15.50 -0.63 -14.31
C SER A 352 16.24 0.27 -13.32
N ASP A 353 17.48 0.62 -13.64
CA ASP A 353 18.30 1.53 -12.82
C ASP A 353 17.83 2.99 -12.89
N LYS A 354 16.82 3.30 -13.70
CA LYS A 354 16.27 4.66 -13.80
C LYS A 354 15.53 5.05 -12.52
N PRO A 355 15.78 6.23 -11.93
CA PRO A 355 15.13 6.67 -10.69
C PRO A 355 13.60 6.77 -10.76
N ASP A 356 13.06 7.06 -11.95
CA ASP A 356 11.63 7.19 -12.25
C ASP A 356 10.91 5.84 -12.41
N ASP A 357 11.62 4.71 -12.41
CA ASP A 357 11.00 3.39 -12.51
C ASP A 357 10.25 3.02 -11.23
N THR A 358 8.94 3.18 -11.28
CA THR A 358 8.03 2.98 -10.15
C THR A 358 8.00 1.54 -9.63
N ARG A 359 8.51 0.56 -10.40
CA ARG A 359 8.69 -0.82 -9.91
C ARG A 359 9.71 -0.91 -8.78
N ARG A 360 10.65 0.05 -8.71
CA ARG A 360 11.64 0.17 -7.63
C ARG A 360 10.99 0.30 -6.26
N PHE A 361 9.83 0.95 -6.17
CA PHE A 361 9.12 1.17 -4.91
C PHE A 361 8.90 -0.12 -4.11
N PHE A 362 8.38 -1.17 -4.73
CA PHE A 362 8.15 -2.43 -4.03
C PHE A 362 9.45 -3.04 -3.51
N TRP A 363 10.46 -3.13 -4.37
CA TRP A 363 11.69 -3.88 -4.10
C TRP A 363 12.67 -3.15 -3.20
N LEU A 364 12.80 -1.84 -3.36
CA LEU A 364 13.77 -1.01 -2.64
C LEU A 364 13.18 -0.36 -1.39
N TYR A 365 11.86 -0.17 -1.32
CA TYR A 365 11.24 0.59 -0.23
C TYR A 365 10.25 -0.25 0.57
N TYR A 366 9.11 -0.62 -0.01
CA TYR A 366 8.02 -1.28 0.74
C TYR A 366 8.44 -2.62 1.34
N LYS A 367 9.10 -3.50 0.55
CA LYS A 367 9.59 -4.80 1.03
C LYS A 367 10.56 -4.66 2.22
N PRO A 368 11.70 -3.94 2.11
CA PRO A 368 12.66 -3.85 3.21
C PRO A 368 12.06 -3.15 4.44
N LEU A 369 11.30 -2.06 4.25
CA LEU A 369 10.60 -1.37 5.34
C LEU A 369 9.72 -2.32 6.15
N LEU A 370 8.78 -2.99 5.48
CA LEU A 370 7.84 -3.88 6.13
C LEU A 370 8.53 -5.10 6.76
N ASN A 371 9.51 -5.69 6.07
CA ASN A 371 10.27 -6.80 6.61
C ASN A 371 11.00 -6.40 7.90
N LYS A 372 11.62 -5.22 7.93
CA LYS A 372 12.31 -4.72 9.12
C LYS A 372 11.34 -4.46 10.28
N ILE A 373 10.22 -3.79 10.03
CA ILE A 373 9.18 -3.54 11.06
C ILE A 373 8.72 -4.86 11.70
N LEU A 374 8.42 -5.88 10.88
CA LEU A 374 7.97 -7.19 11.37
C LEU A 374 9.07 -7.97 12.09
N THR A 375 10.31 -7.93 11.60
CA THR A 375 11.46 -8.60 12.23
C THR A 375 11.80 -7.98 13.58
N ASP A 376 11.82 -6.65 13.67
CA ASP A 376 12.11 -5.94 14.93
C ASP A 376 11.03 -6.24 15.97
N TYR A 377 9.76 -6.19 15.56
CA TYR A 377 8.65 -6.55 16.45
C TYR A 377 8.73 -8.01 16.90
N TYR A 378 8.95 -8.95 15.98
CA TYR A 378 9.12 -10.37 16.32
C TYR A 378 10.27 -10.60 17.29
N THR A 379 11.40 -9.92 17.11
CA THR A 379 12.56 -9.99 18.01
C THR A 379 12.17 -9.51 19.41
N SER A 380 11.47 -8.38 19.50
CA SER A 380 10.99 -7.85 20.78
C SER A 380 10.02 -8.78 21.52
N LEU A 381 9.26 -9.62 20.81
CA LEU A 381 8.38 -10.63 21.42
C LEU A 381 9.14 -11.83 22.00
N ASN A 382 10.34 -12.11 21.47
CA ASN A 382 11.17 -13.22 21.93
C ASN A 382 12.14 -12.80 23.04
N GLU A 383 12.55 -11.54 23.11
CA GLU A 383 13.34 -11.00 24.23
C GLU A 383 12.52 -10.91 25.53
N LEU A 384 11.19 -10.84 25.42
CA LEU A 384 10.26 -10.81 26.56
C LEU A 384 9.89 -12.20 27.10
N LYS A 385 10.35 -13.28 26.47
CA LYS A 385 10.15 -14.67 26.91
C LYS A 385 11.41 -15.23 27.53
#